data_AF-A0A9W9YMM7-F1
#
_entry.id   AF-A0A9W9YMM7-F1
#
_cell.length_a   1.000
_cell.length_b   1.000
_cell.length_c   1.000
_cell.angle_alpha   90.00
_cell.angle_beta   90.00
_cell.angle_gamma   90.00
#
_symmetry.space_group_name_H-M   'P 1'
#
loop_
_entity.id
_entity.type
_entity.pdbx_description
1 polymer ?
#
loop_
_entity_poly.entity_id
_entity_poly.type
_entity_poly.pdbx_seq_one_letter_code
_entity_poly.pdbx_strand_id
1 'polypeptide(L)'
;MARKLLILFIWSLWCSPSLSIDFMIPYATPQSCKTSEYFQFSSLRCQNCGTPGQERSQDRLSCSCQMGYKMVENKGGLSIDCEKCNNVGSVNLTSSLDGSFCVNCPNGVGFNIKTDACNSCPADSVATDRSRNGTRFSTRECVACVGDTTPGGEEMQACRRCHSSFLLDNDTCSDCTAKGSGYLISGGVCFDETALIKEANSMYKVKYGDKSFDSAFFRSNLRASQALCKADSNFTACQLLGNLCVLLDYVGGGNDACKLYTDLVNSKSSIGVVNEVNRDWPVVMPWLFYELSASDAPEVLDKKEITKKFERSEAVNFILAVYTLNGSFVGYENGLDTLQMCKDRPSKMAAASKFATTYRSSCSIAVEDLKKMPMFLYDMFLVLDKKLYPVPVLMENYVDGGDNVNEGSDRDLWKLTRRFYVVDNLIGISPDGNQKLQYIRYSSKIELNIRLRSSNGEIYPPMLRIKYKTLDLNDEDESKGDKGIVFCSHL
;
A
#
# COMPACT_ATOMS: atom_id res chain seq x y z
N MET A 1 66.09 43.35 53.23
CA MET A 1 65.83 44.39 52.21
C MET A 1 65.38 43.71 50.92
N ALA A 2 64.61 44.42 50.09
CA ALA A 2 63.62 43.88 49.15
C ALA A 2 64.13 43.44 47.75
N ARG A 3 63.35 42.53 47.11
CA ARG A 3 62.91 42.46 45.68
C ARG A 3 63.93 42.69 44.53
N LYS A 4 64.05 41.70 43.60
CA LYS A 4 63.56 41.74 42.18
C LYS A 4 64.16 40.63 41.27
N LEU A 5 63.27 39.99 40.48
CA LEU A 5 63.37 39.36 39.13
C LEU A 5 64.50 38.33 38.86
N LEU A 6 64.29 37.17 38.22
CA LEU A 6 63.61 36.91 36.95
C LEU A 6 63.38 35.38 36.78
N ILE A 7 62.16 34.96 36.41
CA ILE A 7 61.81 33.63 35.88
C ILE A 7 61.62 33.82 34.37
N LEU A 8 62.23 32.97 33.51
CA LEU A 8 61.72 32.50 32.20
C LEU A 8 62.86 32.01 31.28
N PHE A 9 62.74 30.75 30.83
CA PHE A 9 63.15 30.16 29.53
C PHE A 9 63.81 28.78 29.65
N ILE A 10 62.99 27.73 29.79
CA ILE A 10 63.24 26.43 29.18
C ILE A 10 61.87 25.92 28.71
N TRP A 11 61.83 25.20 27.59
CA TRP A 11 60.68 24.49 26.99
C TRP A 11 60.02 25.18 25.79
N SER A 12 60.76 25.24 24.69
CA SER A 12 60.18 25.36 23.35
C SER A 12 60.92 24.44 22.38
N LEU A 13 60.67 23.12 22.43
CA LEU A 13 60.93 22.25 21.27
C LEU A 13 60.08 20.96 21.35
N TRP A 14 59.02 20.97 20.53
CA TRP A 14 58.52 19.86 19.72
C TRP A 14 57.56 18.86 20.38
N CYS A 15 56.28 19.27 20.42
CA CYS A 15 55.16 18.34 20.32
C CYS A 15 54.58 18.51 18.91
N SER A 16 54.91 17.60 17.98
CA SER A 16 54.20 17.51 16.71
C SER A 16 52.79 17.01 17.01
N PRO A 17 51.71 17.74 16.63
CA PRO A 17 50.37 17.24 16.81
C PRO A 17 50.18 16.01 15.93
N SER A 18 49.87 14.88 16.56
CA SER A 18 49.32 13.71 15.89
C SER A 18 48.09 14.13 15.11
N LEU A 19 48.09 13.94 13.79
CA LEU A 19 46.87 14.03 12.99
C LEU A 19 45.91 12.96 13.47
N SER A 20 44.96 13.33 14.32
CA SER A 20 43.81 12.50 14.66
C SER A 20 42.93 12.40 13.43
N ILE A 21 42.88 11.23 12.80
CA ILE A 21 41.93 10.95 11.72
C ILE A 21 40.56 10.75 12.37
N ASP A 22 39.61 11.62 12.03
CA ASP A 22 38.21 11.48 12.43
C ASP A 22 37.51 10.52 11.46
N PHE A 23 37.02 9.39 11.99
CA PHE A 23 36.30 8.37 11.24
C PHE A 23 34.77 8.56 11.28
N MET A 24 34.29 9.56 12.00
CA MET A 24 32.86 9.83 12.10
C MET A 24 32.35 10.47 10.81
N ILE A 25 31.32 9.87 10.21
CA ILE A 25 30.60 10.44 9.08
C ILE A 25 29.16 10.74 9.51
N PRO A 26 28.57 11.88 9.10
CA PRO A 26 27.17 12.17 9.40
C PRO A 26 26.26 11.09 8.82
N TYR A 27 25.26 10.65 9.59
CA TYR A 27 24.24 9.74 9.10
C TYR A 27 23.38 10.44 8.05
N ALA A 28 23.32 9.87 6.84
CA ALA A 28 22.48 10.33 5.75
C ALA A 28 21.86 9.13 5.04
N THR A 29 20.67 9.32 4.48
CA THR A 29 19.96 8.37 3.63
C THR A 29 19.62 9.04 2.29
N PRO A 30 19.24 8.28 1.25
CA PRO A 30 18.74 8.87 0.00
C PRO A 30 17.59 9.86 0.20
N GLN A 31 16.77 9.67 1.25
CA GLN A 31 15.65 10.55 1.57
C GLN A 31 16.08 11.83 2.27
N SER A 32 17.21 11.83 2.98
CA SER A 32 17.69 13.02 3.70
C SER A 32 18.43 14.03 2.82
N CYS A 33 18.82 13.65 1.59
CA CYS A 33 19.49 14.55 0.66
C CYS A 33 18.53 15.59 0.08
N LYS A 34 19.02 16.83 -0.11
CA LYS A 34 18.25 17.91 -0.73
C LYS A 34 17.89 17.56 -2.18
N THR A 35 16.98 18.33 -2.77
CA THR A 35 16.55 18.12 -4.17
C THR A 35 17.68 18.26 -5.19
N SER A 36 18.70 19.06 -4.89
CA SER A 36 19.91 19.22 -5.71
C SER A 36 21.03 18.21 -5.41
N GLU A 37 20.80 17.29 -4.46
CA GLU A 37 21.81 16.37 -3.95
C GLU A 37 21.40 14.91 -4.14
N TYR A 38 22.33 14.05 -4.56
CA TYR A 38 22.15 12.61 -4.59
C TYR A 38 22.91 11.93 -3.44
N PHE A 39 22.50 10.73 -3.06
CA PHE A 39 23.20 9.95 -2.04
C PHE A 39 24.30 9.10 -2.65
N GLN A 40 25.54 9.48 -2.39
CA GLN A 40 26.71 8.73 -2.83
C GLN A 40 26.97 7.57 -1.85
N PHE A 41 26.47 6.38 -2.20
CA PHE A 41 26.56 5.18 -1.35
C PHE A 41 27.99 4.71 -1.08
N SER A 42 28.95 5.02 -1.95
CA SER A 42 30.37 4.68 -1.71
C SER A 42 30.99 5.48 -0.56
N SER A 43 30.47 6.68 -0.27
CA SER A 43 30.93 7.54 0.83
C SER A 43 29.88 7.76 1.93
N LEU A 44 28.67 7.20 1.74
CA LEU A 44 27.51 7.32 2.62
C LEU A 44 27.14 8.78 2.94
N ARG A 45 27.19 9.68 1.94
CA ARG A 45 26.96 11.12 2.10
C ARG A 45 26.16 11.70 0.94
N CYS A 46 25.46 12.80 1.20
CA CYS A 46 24.80 13.57 0.15
C CYS A 46 25.83 14.42 -0.62
N GLN A 47 25.75 14.41 -1.94
CA GLN A 47 26.62 15.16 -2.84
C GLN A 47 25.78 15.95 -3.84
N ASN A 48 26.23 17.15 -4.20
CA ASN A 48 25.55 17.96 -5.20
C ASN A 48 25.76 17.41 -6.61
N CYS A 49 24.77 17.56 -7.47
CA CYS A 49 24.98 17.44 -8.92
C CYS A 49 25.79 18.66 -9.40
N GLY A 50 27.01 18.39 -9.88
CA GLY A 50 28.09 19.37 -9.91
C GLY A 50 28.22 20.22 -11.18
N THR A 51 27.37 20.03 -12.19
CA THR A 51 27.45 20.79 -13.44
C THR A 51 26.10 21.35 -13.90
N PRO A 52 26.07 22.46 -14.67
CA PRO A 52 24.85 22.98 -15.27
C PRO A 52 24.16 21.92 -16.15
N GLY A 53 22.85 21.80 -16.01
CA GLY A 53 22.07 20.81 -16.78
C GLY A 53 22.02 19.43 -16.15
N GLN A 54 22.47 19.25 -14.91
CA GLN A 54 22.25 18.04 -14.13
C GLN A 54 21.16 18.22 -13.07
N GLU A 55 20.43 17.14 -12.80
CA GLU A 55 19.48 17.02 -11.71
C GLU A 55 19.61 15.68 -11.01
N ARG A 56 18.95 15.53 -9.86
CA ARG A 56 18.95 14.28 -9.11
C ARG A 56 18.07 13.24 -9.80
N SER A 57 18.57 12.01 -9.91
CA SER A 57 17.80 10.88 -10.43
C SER A 57 16.57 10.55 -9.56
N GLN A 58 15.58 9.85 -10.14
CA GLN A 58 14.37 9.44 -9.42
C GLN A 58 14.68 8.51 -8.22
N ASP A 59 15.66 7.60 -8.36
CA ASP A 59 16.12 6.72 -7.28
C ASP A 59 16.97 7.44 -6.22
N ARG A 60 17.37 8.70 -6.48
CA ARG A 60 18.18 9.57 -5.62
C ARG A 60 19.61 9.08 -5.38
N LEU A 61 20.10 8.15 -6.19
CA LEU A 61 21.43 7.54 -6.04
C LEU A 61 22.46 8.08 -7.02
N SER A 62 22.06 8.91 -7.99
CA SER A 62 22.96 9.53 -8.95
C SER A 62 22.44 10.88 -9.43
N CYS A 63 23.19 11.50 -10.33
CA CYS A 63 22.70 12.60 -11.16
C CYS A 63 22.22 12.07 -12.51
N SER A 64 21.29 12.79 -13.13
CA SER A 64 20.80 12.63 -14.50
C SER A 64 20.86 13.97 -15.23
N CYS A 65 20.81 13.98 -16.56
CA CYS A 65 20.71 15.23 -17.30
C CYS A 65 19.29 15.77 -17.22
N GLN A 66 19.17 17.08 -17.03
CA GLN A 66 17.91 17.82 -17.07
C GLN A 66 17.28 17.73 -18.46
N MET A 67 15.96 17.88 -18.51
CA MET A 67 15.25 18.07 -19.78
C MET A 67 15.90 19.18 -20.62
N GLY A 68 16.08 18.92 -21.91
CA GLY A 68 16.80 19.81 -22.82
C GLY A 68 18.33 19.65 -22.82
N TYR A 69 18.88 18.68 -22.08
CA TYR A 69 20.29 18.28 -22.14
C TYR A 69 20.42 16.80 -22.51
N LYS A 70 21.33 16.48 -23.43
CA LYS A 70 21.68 15.09 -23.73
C LYS A 70 22.83 14.62 -22.84
N MET A 71 22.82 13.33 -22.51
CA MET A 71 23.94 12.66 -21.86
C MET A 71 25.02 12.34 -22.90
N VAL A 72 26.23 12.88 -22.69
CA VAL A 72 27.39 12.65 -23.56
C VAL A 72 28.20 11.46 -23.08
N GLU A 73 28.43 11.39 -21.76
CA GLU A 73 29.24 10.36 -21.14
C GLU A 73 28.68 9.96 -19.77
N ASN A 74 28.61 8.66 -19.53
CA ASN A 74 28.30 8.09 -18.22
C ASN A 74 29.06 6.76 -18.07
N LYS A 75 30.17 6.79 -17.33
CA LYS A 75 31.00 5.61 -17.05
C LYS A 75 30.67 4.93 -15.72
N GLY A 76 29.60 5.36 -15.05
CA GLY A 76 29.33 5.03 -13.65
C GLY A 76 30.34 5.71 -12.73
N GLY A 77 29.87 6.47 -11.74
CA GLY A 77 30.74 7.17 -10.80
C GLY A 77 30.22 8.55 -10.38
N LEU A 78 31.16 9.45 -10.09
CA LEU A 78 30.91 10.76 -9.48
C LEU A 78 30.35 11.82 -10.44
N SER A 79 30.54 11.67 -11.74
CA SER A 79 30.16 12.67 -12.73
C SER A 79 29.57 12.04 -13.98
N ILE A 80 28.54 12.69 -14.49
CA ILE A 80 27.99 12.51 -15.83
C ILE A 80 28.24 13.79 -16.63
N ASP A 81 28.37 13.70 -17.94
CA ASP A 81 28.52 14.90 -18.79
C ASP A 81 27.22 15.17 -19.56
N CYS A 82 26.68 16.37 -19.35
CA CYS A 82 25.44 16.82 -19.98
C CYS A 82 25.73 17.99 -20.92
N GLU A 83 25.22 17.91 -22.16
CA GLU A 83 25.36 18.96 -23.17
C GLU A 83 23.98 19.52 -23.50
N LYS A 84 23.81 20.85 -23.44
CA LYS A 84 22.54 21.49 -23.76
C LYS A 84 22.20 21.22 -25.22
N CYS A 85 20.96 20.86 -25.50
CA CYS A 85 20.41 20.73 -26.84
C CYS A 85 20.18 22.11 -27.48
N ASN A 86 21.25 22.87 -27.68
CA ASN A 86 21.24 24.15 -28.37
C ASN A 86 22.20 24.08 -29.56
N ASN A 87 21.65 24.12 -30.78
CA ASN A 87 22.43 24.40 -31.97
C ASN A 87 22.07 25.78 -32.50
N VAL A 88 23.08 26.54 -32.91
CA VAL A 88 22.94 27.85 -33.57
C VAL A 88 22.06 27.65 -34.81
N GLY A 89 20.79 28.06 -34.74
CA GLY A 89 19.81 27.97 -35.83
C GLY A 89 18.60 27.06 -35.62
N SER A 90 18.45 26.36 -34.49
CA SER A 90 17.28 25.53 -34.19
C SER A 90 16.72 25.84 -32.80
N VAL A 91 15.48 26.34 -32.75
CA VAL A 91 14.88 26.93 -31.52
C VAL A 91 14.07 25.92 -30.69
N ASN A 92 13.85 24.71 -31.22
CA ASN A 92 12.90 23.73 -30.67
C ASN A 92 13.54 22.34 -30.45
N LEU A 93 14.79 22.30 -29.98
CA LEU A 93 15.49 21.06 -29.67
C LEU A 93 15.27 20.68 -28.19
N THR A 94 15.12 19.39 -27.93
CA THR A 94 15.10 18.83 -26.58
C THR A 94 15.89 17.52 -26.54
N SER A 95 16.06 16.95 -25.36
CA SER A 95 16.62 15.61 -25.18
C SER A 95 15.67 14.53 -25.69
N SER A 96 16.20 13.47 -26.27
CA SER A 96 15.43 12.28 -26.61
C SER A 96 14.79 11.66 -25.37
N LEU A 97 13.78 10.80 -25.56
CA LEU A 97 13.06 10.12 -24.47
C LEU A 97 14.02 9.30 -23.57
N ASP A 98 15.08 8.74 -24.16
CA ASP A 98 16.15 8.03 -23.45
C ASP A 98 17.29 8.94 -22.97
N GLY A 99 17.20 10.26 -23.19
CA GLY A 99 18.21 11.26 -22.82
C GLY A 99 19.54 11.19 -23.59
N SER A 100 19.66 10.32 -24.61
CA SER A 100 20.96 10.01 -25.24
C SER A 100 21.36 10.91 -26.42
N PHE A 101 20.44 11.70 -26.99
CA PHE A 101 20.74 12.65 -28.07
C PHE A 101 19.75 13.82 -28.09
N CYS A 102 19.97 14.82 -28.96
CA CYS A 102 19.07 15.94 -29.14
C CYS A 102 18.15 15.70 -30.34
N VAL A 103 16.86 16.02 -30.18
CA VAL A 103 15.81 15.82 -31.18
C VAL A 103 14.95 17.07 -31.30
N ASN A 104 14.49 17.40 -32.51
CA ASN A 104 13.56 18.51 -32.71
C ASN A 104 12.15 18.14 -32.27
N CYS A 105 11.42 19.09 -31.71
CA CYS A 105 10.00 18.92 -31.45
C CYS A 105 9.18 18.99 -32.75
N PRO A 106 8.08 18.21 -32.85
CA PRO A 106 7.20 18.26 -34.01
C PRO A 106 6.55 19.65 -34.10
N ASN A 107 6.52 20.25 -35.30
CA ASN A 107 5.94 21.58 -35.53
C ASN A 107 4.48 21.68 -35.05
N GLY A 108 3.69 20.61 -35.17
CA GLY A 108 2.28 20.57 -34.75
C GLY A 108 2.06 20.34 -33.25
N VAL A 109 3.09 19.92 -32.51
CA VAL A 109 3.02 19.70 -31.05
C VAL A 109 3.53 20.93 -30.30
N GLY A 110 4.58 21.58 -30.83
CA GLY A 110 5.19 22.76 -30.25
C GLY A 110 6.22 22.46 -29.15
N PHE A 111 6.88 23.53 -28.69
CA PHE A 111 7.96 23.48 -27.71
C PHE A 111 7.62 24.35 -26.50
N ASN A 112 7.79 23.80 -25.30
CA ASN A 112 7.60 24.51 -24.05
C ASN A 112 8.93 25.10 -23.58
N ILE A 113 9.08 26.41 -23.77
CA ILE A 113 10.28 27.16 -23.42
C ILE A 113 10.57 27.16 -21.91
N LYS A 114 9.56 26.94 -21.04
CA LYS A 114 9.77 26.91 -19.59
C LYS A 114 10.41 25.60 -19.13
N THR A 115 10.12 24.49 -19.82
CA THR A 115 10.57 23.15 -19.45
C THR A 115 11.66 22.62 -20.37
N ASP A 116 12.07 23.40 -21.39
CA ASP A 116 12.97 22.99 -22.47
C ASP A 116 12.58 21.62 -23.10
N ALA A 117 11.27 21.38 -23.25
CA ALA A 117 10.70 20.09 -23.67
C ALA A 117 9.62 20.25 -24.76
N CYS A 118 9.39 19.20 -25.55
CA CYS A 118 8.21 19.17 -26.43
C CYS A 118 6.93 19.12 -25.60
N ASN A 119 5.85 19.71 -26.11
CA ASN A 119 4.53 19.46 -25.54
C ASN A 119 4.15 17.97 -25.70
N SER A 120 3.16 17.51 -24.94
CA SER A 120 2.68 16.13 -25.05
C SER A 120 2.09 15.85 -26.43
N CYS A 121 2.33 14.64 -26.94
CA CYS A 121 1.64 14.14 -28.12
C CYS A 121 0.10 14.12 -27.90
N PRO A 122 -0.71 14.13 -28.98
CA PRO A 122 -2.15 13.92 -28.89
C PRO A 122 -2.53 12.69 -28.04
N ALA A 123 -3.69 12.74 -27.38
CA ALA A 123 -4.11 11.77 -26.37
C ALA A 123 -4.19 10.30 -26.85
N ASP A 124 -4.28 10.08 -28.16
CA ASP A 124 -4.34 8.78 -28.84
C ASP A 124 -3.00 8.33 -29.43
N SER A 125 -1.91 9.05 -29.14
CA SER A 125 -0.60 8.83 -29.76
C SER A 125 0.54 8.81 -28.75
N VAL A 126 1.63 8.14 -29.12
CA VAL A 126 2.84 8.01 -28.29
C VAL A 126 4.03 8.67 -28.96
N ALA A 127 4.86 9.33 -28.16
CA ALA A 127 6.11 9.92 -28.63
C ALA A 127 7.13 8.82 -28.97
N THR A 128 7.86 9.00 -30.07
CA THR A 128 9.03 8.18 -30.39
C THR A 128 10.15 9.00 -31.00
N ASP A 129 11.37 8.72 -30.58
CA ASP A 129 12.60 9.33 -31.13
C ASP A 129 13.46 8.34 -31.90
N ARG A 130 13.05 7.07 -31.95
CA ARG A 130 13.75 6.02 -32.68
C ARG A 130 12.76 5.13 -33.43
N SER A 131 13.19 4.66 -34.59
CA SER A 131 12.46 3.59 -35.28
C SER A 131 12.64 2.24 -34.56
N ARG A 132 11.85 1.24 -34.95
CA ARG A 132 11.89 -0.12 -34.38
C ARG A 132 13.26 -0.81 -34.46
N ASN A 133 14.11 -0.43 -35.41
CA ASN A 133 15.47 -0.98 -35.55
C ASN A 133 16.53 -0.17 -34.76
N GLY A 134 16.11 0.87 -34.02
CA GLY A 134 16.99 1.73 -33.25
C GLY A 134 17.52 2.96 -33.99
N THR A 135 17.18 3.19 -35.27
CA THR A 135 17.62 4.41 -35.99
C THR A 135 17.05 5.67 -35.32
N ARG A 136 17.90 6.67 -35.05
CA ARG A 136 17.54 7.95 -34.44
C ARG A 136 16.77 8.84 -35.41
N PHE A 137 15.73 9.50 -34.92
CA PHE A 137 15.02 10.54 -35.68
C PHE A 137 15.62 11.92 -35.43
N SER A 138 15.58 12.79 -36.45
CA SER A 138 15.97 14.20 -36.33
C SER A 138 14.87 15.06 -35.69
N THR A 139 13.63 14.61 -35.77
CA THR A 139 12.43 15.23 -35.21
C THR A 139 11.61 14.14 -34.55
N ARG A 140 11.12 14.38 -33.34
CA ARG A 140 10.25 13.44 -32.61
C ARG A 140 8.99 13.18 -33.43
N GLU A 141 8.52 11.95 -33.42
CA GLU A 141 7.26 11.58 -34.05
C GLU A 141 6.22 11.25 -32.99
N CYS A 142 4.96 11.64 -33.23
CA CYS A 142 3.82 11.17 -32.46
C CYS A 142 3.12 10.09 -33.29
N VAL A 143 3.22 8.84 -32.84
CA VAL A 143 2.65 7.70 -33.54
C VAL A 143 1.29 7.41 -32.92
N ALA A 144 0.23 7.56 -33.72
CA ALA A 144 -1.13 7.22 -33.30
C ALA A 144 -1.23 5.71 -33.02
N CYS A 145 -1.87 5.37 -31.90
CA CYS A 145 -2.24 4.01 -31.61
C CYS A 145 -3.43 3.62 -32.48
N VAL A 146 -3.39 2.41 -33.05
CA VAL A 146 -4.36 1.93 -34.04
C VAL A 146 -4.98 0.62 -33.60
N GLY A 147 -6.13 0.28 -34.17
CA GLY A 147 -6.85 -0.97 -33.87
C GLY A 147 -7.28 -1.06 -32.42
N ASP A 148 -6.89 -2.14 -31.75
CA ASP A 148 -7.23 -2.45 -30.36
C ASP A 148 -6.25 -1.82 -29.35
N THR A 149 -5.47 -0.80 -29.74
CA THR A 149 -4.44 -0.20 -28.89
C THR A 149 -4.70 1.26 -28.54
N THR A 150 -4.30 1.65 -27.32
CA THR A 150 -4.27 3.04 -26.83
C THR A 150 -2.94 3.32 -26.12
N PRO A 151 -2.54 4.59 -25.92
CA PRO A 151 -1.37 4.91 -25.11
C PRO A 151 -1.47 4.31 -23.70
N GLY A 152 -0.40 3.62 -23.28
CA GLY A 152 -0.33 2.92 -22.00
C GLY A 152 1.10 2.51 -21.65
N GLY A 153 1.24 1.75 -20.55
CA GLY A 153 2.54 1.44 -19.95
C GLY A 153 3.06 2.59 -19.08
N GLU A 154 4.32 2.46 -18.62
CA GLU A 154 4.97 3.50 -17.82
C GLU A 154 5.07 4.81 -18.64
N GLU A 155 4.65 5.91 -18.02
CA GLU A 155 4.61 7.25 -18.64
C GLU A 155 3.80 7.35 -19.95
N MET A 156 2.88 6.40 -20.22
CA MET A 156 2.05 6.35 -21.44
C MET A 156 2.86 6.34 -22.76
N GLN A 157 4.09 5.80 -22.73
CA GLN A 157 5.01 5.88 -23.87
C GLN A 157 4.85 4.76 -24.92
N ALA A 158 3.90 3.84 -24.74
CA ALA A 158 3.71 2.72 -25.68
C ALA A 158 2.24 2.51 -26.03
N CYS A 159 1.96 2.17 -27.29
CA CYS A 159 0.65 1.66 -27.67
C CYS A 159 0.46 0.26 -27.08
N ARG A 160 -0.53 0.12 -26.20
CA ARG A 160 -0.89 -1.13 -25.53
C ARG A 160 -2.32 -1.47 -25.86
N ARG A 161 -2.62 -2.76 -25.96
CA ARG A 161 -3.99 -3.22 -26.16
C ARG A 161 -4.88 -2.67 -25.04
N CYS A 162 -6.01 -2.05 -25.37
CA CYS A 162 -6.96 -1.60 -24.35
C CYS A 162 -7.56 -2.81 -23.61
N HIS A 163 -8.08 -2.56 -22.41
CA HIS A 163 -8.72 -3.61 -21.64
C HIS A 163 -9.88 -4.21 -22.44
N SER A 164 -10.05 -5.54 -22.38
CA SER A 164 -10.98 -6.28 -23.26
C SER A 164 -12.43 -5.78 -23.18
N SER A 165 -12.83 -5.22 -22.03
CA SER A 165 -14.14 -4.58 -21.85
C SER A 165 -14.42 -3.41 -22.81
N PHE A 166 -13.38 -2.79 -23.37
CA PHE A 166 -13.51 -1.68 -24.31
C PHE A 166 -13.56 -2.13 -25.77
N LEU A 167 -13.49 -3.44 -26.04
CA LEU A 167 -13.57 -3.99 -27.39
C LEU A 167 -15.03 -4.31 -27.75
N LEU A 168 -15.89 -3.29 -27.78
CA LEU A 168 -17.32 -3.44 -28.07
C LEU A 168 -17.57 -3.70 -29.56
N ASP A 169 -16.77 -3.08 -30.42
CA ASP A 169 -16.84 -3.23 -31.87
C ASP A 169 -15.59 -3.96 -32.40
N ASN A 170 -15.73 -5.26 -32.72
CA ASN A 170 -14.78 -6.16 -33.39
C ASN A 170 -13.38 -5.56 -33.66
N ASP A 171 -12.54 -5.51 -32.63
CA ASP A 171 -11.11 -5.15 -32.65
C ASP A 171 -10.72 -3.66 -32.69
N THR A 172 -11.60 -2.75 -32.24
CA THR A 172 -11.21 -1.36 -31.91
C THR A 172 -11.54 -1.00 -30.47
N CYS A 173 -10.73 -0.10 -29.89
CA CYS A 173 -11.03 0.44 -28.56
C CYS A 173 -12.19 1.43 -28.65
N SER A 174 -13.38 0.99 -28.27
CA SER A 174 -14.61 1.77 -28.29
C SER A 174 -14.62 2.81 -27.17
N ASP A 175 -15.19 3.99 -27.46
CA ASP A 175 -15.50 4.98 -26.42
C ASP A 175 -16.70 4.49 -25.59
N CYS A 176 -16.40 3.90 -24.43
CA CYS A 176 -17.41 3.42 -23.49
C CYS A 176 -18.39 4.52 -23.05
N THR A 177 -17.95 5.79 -23.06
CA THR A 177 -18.73 6.93 -22.56
C THR A 177 -19.52 7.66 -23.64
N ALA A 178 -19.51 7.15 -24.88
CA ALA A 178 -20.29 7.71 -25.97
C ALA A 178 -21.77 7.83 -25.58
N LYS A 179 -22.34 9.01 -25.76
CA LYS A 179 -23.71 9.31 -25.32
C LYS A 179 -24.72 8.36 -25.99
N GLY A 180 -25.48 7.63 -25.16
CA GLY A 180 -26.49 6.67 -25.64
C GLY A 180 -25.96 5.26 -25.93
N SER A 181 -24.70 4.96 -25.57
CA SER A 181 -24.11 3.62 -25.72
C SER A 181 -24.79 2.56 -24.85
N GLY A 182 -25.37 2.94 -23.70
CA GLY A 182 -25.84 1.99 -22.68
C GLY A 182 -24.70 1.39 -21.83
N TYR A 183 -23.49 1.93 -21.96
CA TYR A 183 -22.30 1.50 -21.22
C TYR A 183 -21.81 2.58 -20.25
N LEU A 184 -21.11 2.13 -19.20
CA LEU A 184 -20.60 2.94 -18.09
C LEU A 184 -19.22 2.43 -17.68
N ILE A 185 -18.29 3.36 -17.44
CA ILE A 185 -17.00 3.03 -16.81
C ILE A 185 -17.16 2.99 -15.30
N SER A 186 -16.80 1.86 -14.68
CA SER A 186 -16.69 1.70 -13.23
C SER A 186 -15.40 0.95 -12.90
N GLY A 187 -14.64 1.37 -11.89
CA GLY A 187 -13.36 0.73 -11.54
C GLY A 187 -12.33 0.67 -12.69
N GLY A 188 -12.43 1.56 -13.68
CA GLY A 188 -11.56 1.56 -14.88
C GLY A 188 -11.95 0.53 -15.95
N VAL A 189 -13.09 -0.13 -15.80
CA VAL A 189 -13.61 -1.15 -16.73
C VAL A 189 -14.93 -0.67 -17.34
N CYS A 190 -15.16 -0.98 -18.61
CA CYS A 190 -16.41 -0.66 -19.31
C CYS A 190 -17.47 -1.75 -19.06
N PHE A 191 -18.65 -1.38 -18.64
CA PHE A 191 -19.75 -2.31 -18.36
C PHE A 191 -21.00 -1.90 -19.13
N ASP A 192 -21.77 -2.90 -19.57
CA ASP A 192 -23.19 -2.70 -19.85
C ASP A 192 -23.86 -2.22 -18.55
N GLU A 193 -24.62 -1.12 -18.61
CA GLU A 193 -25.23 -0.50 -17.43
C GLU A 193 -26.13 -1.49 -16.66
N THR A 194 -26.75 -2.45 -17.35
CA THR A 194 -27.62 -3.47 -16.75
C THR A 194 -26.87 -4.53 -15.95
N ALA A 195 -25.56 -4.70 -16.20
CA ALA A 195 -24.72 -5.62 -15.44
C ALA A 195 -24.35 -5.07 -14.06
N LEU A 196 -24.39 -3.74 -13.90
CA LEU A 196 -24.07 -3.07 -12.65
C LEU A 196 -25.31 -2.97 -11.75
N ILE A 197 -25.11 -3.19 -10.45
CA ILE A 197 -26.13 -2.91 -9.45
C ILE A 197 -26.56 -1.43 -9.50
N LYS A 198 -27.85 -1.18 -9.27
CA LYS A 198 -28.43 0.17 -9.26
C LYS A 198 -27.83 0.99 -8.14
N GLU A 199 -27.51 2.25 -8.43
CA GLU A 199 -26.96 3.15 -7.43
C GLU A 199 -27.97 3.48 -6.33
N ALA A 200 -27.50 3.50 -5.09
CA ALA A 200 -28.21 4.04 -3.96
C ALA A 200 -27.24 4.85 -3.09
N ASN A 201 -27.71 5.99 -2.57
CA ASN A 201 -26.88 6.95 -1.83
C ASN A 201 -26.20 6.37 -0.58
N SER A 202 -26.68 5.26 -0.03
CA SER A 202 -26.09 4.60 1.14
C SER A 202 -24.93 3.67 0.81
N MET A 203 -24.78 3.24 -0.44
CA MET A 203 -23.82 2.19 -0.82
C MET A 203 -22.36 2.57 -0.62
N TYR A 204 -22.07 3.87 -0.70
CA TYR A 204 -20.71 4.40 -0.62
C TYR A 204 -20.36 4.98 0.75
N LYS A 205 -21.27 4.80 1.72
CA LYS A 205 -21.13 5.38 3.05
C LYS A 205 -20.40 4.45 3.99
N VAL A 206 -19.42 5.00 4.70
CA VAL A 206 -18.64 4.34 5.75
C VAL A 206 -18.88 5.10 7.06
N LYS A 207 -18.97 4.38 8.18
CA LYS A 207 -19.15 4.99 9.51
C LYS A 207 -17.81 5.24 10.19
N TYR A 208 -17.72 6.38 10.86
CA TYR A 208 -16.55 6.83 11.61
C TYR A 208 -17.04 7.35 12.96
N GLY A 209 -17.22 6.41 13.91
CA GLY A 209 -18.04 6.68 15.10
C GLY A 209 -19.50 6.90 14.69
N ASP A 210 -20.12 7.95 15.22
CA ASP A 210 -21.52 8.31 14.89
C ASP A 210 -21.67 9.04 13.54
N LYS A 211 -20.55 9.43 12.92
CA LYS A 211 -20.54 10.16 11.64
C LYS A 211 -20.59 9.19 10.47
N SER A 212 -21.33 9.56 9.44
CA SER A 212 -21.39 8.84 8.17
C SER A 212 -20.68 9.63 7.08
N PHE A 213 -19.77 8.97 6.37
CA PHE A 213 -18.87 9.58 5.40
C PHE A 213 -19.01 8.90 4.03
N ASP A 214 -19.10 9.70 2.97
CA ASP A 214 -19.15 9.20 1.60
C ASP A 214 -17.74 9.02 1.04
N SER A 215 -17.33 7.78 0.77
CA SER A 215 -15.96 7.44 0.41
C SER A 215 -15.74 7.47 -1.10
N ALA A 216 -14.70 8.20 -1.54
CA ALA A 216 -14.24 8.17 -2.93
C ALA A 216 -13.89 6.75 -3.38
N PHE A 217 -13.23 5.99 -2.52
CA PHE A 217 -12.79 4.64 -2.84
C PHE A 217 -13.97 3.70 -3.08
N PHE A 218 -15.01 3.76 -2.25
CA PHE A 218 -16.22 2.95 -2.46
C PHE A 218 -16.93 3.34 -3.75
N ARG A 219 -17.07 4.64 -4.06
CA ARG A 219 -17.68 5.13 -5.31
C ARG A 219 -16.99 4.58 -6.55
N SER A 220 -15.66 4.58 -6.54
CA SER A 220 -14.88 4.10 -7.69
C SER A 220 -14.90 2.59 -7.86
N ASN A 221 -15.06 1.81 -6.78
CA ASN A 221 -14.71 0.38 -6.79
C ASN A 221 -15.88 -0.58 -6.49
N LEU A 222 -16.90 -0.17 -5.73
CA LEU A 222 -17.91 -1.12 -5.22
C LEU A 222 -18.71 -1.80 -6.34
N ARG A 223 -19.26 -1.01 -7.27
CA ARG A 223 -20.12 -1.54 -8.34
C ARG A 223 -19.34 -2.46 -9.29
N ALA A 224 -18.15 -2.05 -9.72
CA ALA A 224 -17.28 -2.84 -10.58
C ALA A 224 -16.83 -4.14 -9.90
N SER A 225 -16.38 -4.08 -8.63
CA SER A 225 -15.94 -5.26 -7.89
C SER A 225 -17.05 -6.29 -7.71
N GLN A 226 -18.27 -5.81 -7.40
CA GLN A 226 -19.43 -6.68 -7.30
C GLN A 226 -19.81 -7.31 -8.64
N ALA A 227 -19.85 -6.53 -9.73
CA ALA A 227 -20.23 -7.03 -11.05
C ALA A 227 -19.25 -8.07 -11.59
N LEU A 228 -17.94 -7.79 -11.54
CA LEU A 228 -16.89 -8.72 -11.99
C LEU A 228 -16.81 -9.97 -11.11
N CYS A 229 -17.00 -9.84 -9.79
CA CYS A 229 -17.06 -11.01 -8.93
C CYS A 229 -18.29 -11.88 -9.27
N LYS A 230 -19.45 -11.25 -9.49
CA LYS A 230 -20.69 -11.95 -9.82
C LYS A 230 -20.61 -12.65 -11.17
N ALA A 231 -20.26 -11.94 -12.23
CA ALA A 231 -20.29 -12.47 -13.60
C ALA A 231 -19.11 -13.39 -13.89
N ASP A 232 -17.89 -12.92 -13.61
CA ASP A 232 -16.66 -13.56 -14.10
C ASP A 232 -15.93 -14.38 -13.03
N SER A 233 -16.38 -14.30 -11.77
CA SER A 233 -15.65 -14.86 -10.62
C SER A 233 -14.20 -14.37 -10.55
N ASN A 234 -13.99 -13.11 -10.96
CA ASN A 234 -12.67 -12.48 -10.96
C ASN A 234 -12.12 -12.43 -9.53
N PHE A 235 -11.01 -13.13 -9.28
CA PHE A 235 -10.43 -13.26 -7.94
C PHE A 235 -10.14 -11.90 -7.29
N THR A 236 -9.48 -11.00 -8.00
CA THR A 236 -9.13 -9.67 -7.47
C THR A 236 -10.39 -8.85 -7.16
N ALA A 237 -11.41 -8.90 -8.01
CA ALA A 237 -12.68 -8.24 -7.77
C ALA A 237 -13.44 -8.82 -6.56
N CYS A 238 -13.45 -10.14 -6.40
CA CYS A 238 -14.06 -10.79 -5.23
C CYS A 238 -13.30 -10.50 -3.94
N GLN A 239 -11.96 -10.44 -3.99
CA GLN A 239 -11.12 -10.02 -2.87
C GLN A 239 -11.37 -8.56 -2.50
N LEU A 240 -11.47 -7.67 -3.48
CA LEU A 240 -11.80 -6.26 -3.29
C LEU A 240 -13.19 -6.09 -2.65
N LEU A 241 -14.21 -6.79 -3.15
CA LEU A 241 -15.54 -6.75 -2.55
C LEU A 241 -15.51 -7.20 -1.08
N GLY A 242 -14.74 -8.26 -0.78
CA GLY A 242 -14.50 -8.69 0.60
C GLY A 242 -13.81 -7.61 1.45
N ASN A 243 -12.74 -7.00 0.93
CA ASN A 243 -12.04 -5.91 1.62
C ASN A 243 -12.97 -4.73 1.93
N LEU A 244 -13.86 -4.37 1.01
CA LEU A 244 -14.86 -3.32 1.24
C LEU A 244 -15.81 -3.69 2.39
N CYS A 245 -16.19 -4.96 2.54
CA CYS A 245 -16.96 -5.39 3.71
C CYS A 245 -16.17 -5.28 5.02
N VAL A 246 -14.89 -5.66 5.01
CA VAL A 246 -14.01 -5.51 6.19
C VAL A 246 -13.95 -4.04 6.66
N LEU A 247 -13.93 -3.10 5.72
CA LEU A 247 -13.86 -1.66 6.00
C LEU A 247 -15.18 -1.05 6.52
N LEU A 248 -16.29 -1.76 6.33
CA LEU A 248 -17.58 -1.48 6.99
C LEU A 248 -17.67 -2.10 8.39
N ASP A 249 -16.54 -2.52 8.97
CA ASP A 249 -16.50 -3.26 10.23
C ASP A 249 -17.41 -4.50 10.20
N TYR A 250 -17.51 -5.15 9.04
CA TYR A 250 -18.36 -6.33 8.82
C TYR A 250 -19.86 -6.12 9.09
N VAL A 251 -20.29 -4.87 9.37
CA VAL A 251 -21.68 -4.54 9.63
C VAL A 251 -22.37 -4.29 8.28
N GLY A 252 -23.35 -5.14 7.97
CA GLY A 252 -24.17 -5.01 6.76
C GLY A 252 -25.46 -4.21 6.98
N GLY A 253 -25.95 -3.57 5.92
CA GLY A 253 -27.21 -2.84 5.87
C GLY A 253 -27.59 -2.38 4.45
N GLY A 254 -28.80 -2.71 4.00
CA GLY A 254 -29.27 -2.33 2.66
C GLY A 254 -28.48 -3.02 1.54
N ASN A 255 -27.99 -2.28 0.55
CA ASN A 255 -27.18 -2.77 -0.58
C ASN A 255 -25.68 -2.43 -0.44
N ASP A 256 -25.14 -2.47 0.77
CA ASP A 256 -23.72 -2.18 1.01
C ASP A 256 -22.78 -3.34 0.64
N ALA A 257 -21.48 -3.12 0.79
CA ALA A 257 -20.46 -4.10 0.40
C ALA A 257 -20.60 -5.43 1.15
N CYS A 258 -20.97 -5.42 2.43
CA CYS A 258 -21.14 -6.64 3.21
C CYS A 258 -22.35 -7.45 2.75
N LYS A 259 -23.50 -6.82 2.50
CA LYS A 259 -24.67 -7.52 1.96
C LYS A 259 -24.38 -8.11 0.58
N LEU A 260 -23.74 -7.32 -0.29
CA LEU A 260 -23.39 -7.78 -1.64
C LEU A 260 -22.39 -8.93 -1.61
N TYR A 261 -21.44 -8.91 -0.67
CA TYR A 261 -20.50 -10.00 -0.44
C TYR A 261 -21.24 -11.27 0.01
N THR A 262 -22.07 -11.21 1.06
CA THR A 262 -22.74 -12.39 1.62
C THR A 262 -23.74 -13.02 0.65
N ASP A 263 -24.42 -12.20 -0.15
CA ASP A 263 -25.29 -12.68 -1.24
C ASP A 263 -24.52 -13.50 -2.28
N LEU A 264 -23.31 -13.06 -2.62
CA LEU A 264 -22.47 -13.76 -3.58
C LEU A 264 -21.87 -15.04 -2.99
N VAL A 265 -21.45 -15.05 -1.72
CA VAL A 265 -20.87 -16.25 -1.08
C VAL A 265 -21.78 -17.46 -1.29
N ASN A 266 -23.06 -17.33 -0.98
CA ASN A 266 -24.04 -18.41 -1.14
C ASN A 266 -24.13 -18.91 -2.60
N SER A 267 -24.17 -17.98 -3.56
CA SER A 267 -24.23 -18.35 -4.98
C SER A 267 -22.93 -19.00 -5.48
N LYS A 268 -21.77 -18.54 -4.99
CA LYS A 268 -20.44 -18.96 -5.43
C LYS A 268 -19.99 -20.28 -4.82
N SER A 269 -20.55 -20.67 -3.66
CA SER A 269 -20.31 -21.99 -3.08
C SER A 269 -20.68 -23.15 -4.02
N SER A 270 -21.57 -22.93 -5.00
CA SER A 270 -21.92 -23.92 -6.04
C SER A 270 -20.78 -24.21 -7.02
N ILE A 271 -19.83 -23.28 -7.19
CA ILE A 271 -18.63 -23.45 -8.04
C ILE A 271 -17.62 -24.37 -7.35
N GLY A 272 -17.61 -24.34 -6.02
CA GLY A 272 -16.71 -25.12 -5.17
C GLY A 272 -16.37 -24.39 -3.89
N VAL A 273 -16.02 -25.15 -2.86
CA VAL A 273 -15.61 -24.64 -1.55
C VAL A 273 -14.23 -25.17 -1.18
N VAL A 274 -13.46 -24.35 -0.46
CA VAL A 274 -12.12 -24.75 -0.01
C VAL A 274 -12.23 -25.83 1.07
N ASN A 275 -11.34 -26.82 1.03
CA ASN A 275 -11.32 -27.98 1.92
C ASN A 275 -12.63 -28.80 1.90
N GLU A 276 -13.37 -28.77 0.79
CA GLU A 276 -14.58 -29.56 0.49
C GLU A 276 -15.80 -29.34 1.41
N VAL A 277 -15.65 -28.69 2.57
CA VAL A 277 -16.72 -28.53 3.56
C VAL A 277 -16.93 -27.09 4.03
N ASN A 278 -16.00 -26.16 3.77
CA ASN A 278 -16.11 -24.80 4.29
C ASN A 278 -16.96 -23.89 3.39
N ARG A 279 -18.27 -23.83 3.65
CA ARG A 279 -19.22 -23.01 2.87
C ARG A 279 -19.00 -21.51 3.00
N ASP A 280 -18.31 -21.05 4.04
CA ASP A 280 -17.92 -19.66 4.19
C ASP A 280 -16.72 -19.29 3.30
N TRP A 281 -16.09 -20.28 2.65
CA TRP A 281 -14.93 -20.09 1.78
C TRP A 281 -15.14 -20.68 0.37
N PRO A 282 -15.98 -20.04 -0.46
CA PRO A 282 -16.01 -20.34 -1.89
C PRO A 282 -14.62 -20.18 -2.50
N VAL A 283 -14.24 -21.05 -3.44
CA VAL A 283 -12.88 -21.06 -4.03
C VAL A 283 -12.50 -19.76 -4.75
N VAL A 284 -13.48 -18.92 -5.08
CA VAL A 284 -13.30 -17.63 -5.80
C VAL A 284 -13.44 -16.40 -4.90
N MET A 285 -13.80 -16.56 -3.63
CA MET A 285 -14.03 -15.45 -2.70
C MET A 285 -13.11 -15.56 -1.47
N PRO A 286 -12.77 -14.44 -0.79
CA PRO A 286 -12.13 -14.53 0.51
C PRO A 286 -13.05 -15.23 1.52
N TRP A 287 -12.47 -15.77 2.58
CA TRP A 287 -13.24 -16.25 3.74
C TRP A 287 -13.30 -15.16 4.79
N LEU A 288 -14.48 -14.62 5.08
CA LEU A 288 -14.66 -13.48 5.98
C LEU A 288 -15.38 -13.81 7.29
N PHE A 289 -16.34 -14.73 7.26
CA PHE A 289 -17.26 -15.02 8.38
C PHE A 289 -17.21 -16.50 8.76
N TYR A 290 -17.64 -16.83 9.97
CA TYR A 290 -17.79 -18.23 10.44
C TYR A 290 -19.27 -18.66 10.52
N GLU A 291 -20.17 -18.02 9.77
CA GLU A 291 -21.62 -18.14 9.96
C GLU A 291 -22.25 -19.40 9.35
N LEU A 292 -21.72 -19.89 8.23
CA LEU A 292 -22.25 -21.10 7.57
C LEU A 292 -21.59 -22.38 8.07
N SER A 293 -20.39 -22.25 8.65
CA SER A 293 -19.57 -23.35 9.15
C SER A 293 -19.61 -23.55 10.67
N ALA A 294 -20.21 -22.62 11.42
CA ALA A 294 -20.39 -22.71 12.86
C ALA A 294 -21.64 -21.93 13.33
N SER A 295 -22.29 -22.38 14.40
CA SER A 295 -23.44 -21.69 15.00
C SER A 295 -23.04 -20.52 15.90
N ASP A 296 -21.89 -20.62 16.57
CA ASP A 296 -21.41 -19.64 17.55
C ASP A 296 -19.87 -19.63 17.65
N ALA A 297 -19.33 -18.66 18.41
CA ALA A 297 -17.89 -18.55 18.59
C ALA A 297 -17.25 -19.73 19.36
N PRO A 298 -17.85 -20.32 20.40
CA PRO A 298 -17.35 -21.53 21.03
C PRO A 298 -17.12 -22.69 20.06
N GLU A 299 -18.02 -22.94 19.11
CA GLU A 299 -17.85 -24.03 18.13
C GLU A 299 -16.57 -23.87 17.30
N VAL A 300 -16.11 -22.63 17.07
CA VAL A 300 -14.83 -22.33 16.39
C VAL A 300 -13.65 -22.37 17.37
N LEU A 301 -13.81 -21.75 18.54
CA LEU A 301 -12.71 -21.49 19.48
C LEU A 301 -12.39 -22.63 20.44
N ASP A 302 -13.30 -23.59 20.61
CA ASP A 302 -13.13 -24.74 21.51
C ASP A 302 -12.84 -26.05 20.75
N LYS A 303 -12.61 -25.97 19.42
CA LYS A 303 -12.18 -27.12 18.60
C LYS A 303 -10.89 -27.73 19.14
N LYS A 304 -10.81 -29.06 19.05
CA LYS A 304 -9.67 -29.85 19.55
C LYS A 304 -8.76 -30.38 18.44
N GLU A 305 -8.88 -29.81 17.24
CA GLU A 305 -8.15 -30.23 16.03
C GLU A 305 -6.65 -29.92 16.08
N ILE A 306 -6.25 -28.94 16.90
CA ILE A 306 -4.83 -28.67 17.18
C ILE A 306 -4.33 -29.75 18.16
N THR A 307 -3.51 -30.66 17.65
CA THR A 307 -2.91 -31.78 18.40
C THR A 307 -1.43 -31.58 18.74
N LYS A 308 -0.78 -30.57 18.13
CA LYS A 308 0.58 -30.18 18.48
C LYS A 308 0.63 -29.74 19.95
N LYS A 309 1.65 -30.21 20.66
CA LYS A 309 1.99 -29.78 22.02
C LYS A 309 3.11 -28.76 21.94
N PHE A 310 2.94 -27.65 22.63
CA PHE A 310 3.93 -26.58 22.71
C PHE A 310 4.68 -26.65 24.03
N GLU A 311 6.00 -26.54 23.96
CA GLU A 311 6.85 -26.47 25.14
C GLU A 311 6.99 -25.03 25.64
N ARG A 312 7.25 -24.87 26.94
CA ARG A 312 7.43 -23.54 27.54
C ARG A 312 8.51 -22.76 26.79
N SER A 313 8.19 -21.53 26.39
CA SER A 313 9.07 -20.65 25.61
C SER A 313 9.43 -21.13 24.21
N GLU A 314 8.76 -22.18 23.69
CA GLU A 314 8.80 -22.55 22.27
C GLU A 314 8.26 -21.39 21.42
N ALA A 315 8.82 -21.21 20.23
CA ALA A 315 8.31 -20.25 19.26
C ALA A 315 6.99 -20.75 18.65
N VAL A 316 5.95 -19.93 18.75
CA VAL A 316 4.67 -20.11 18.09
C VAL A 316 4.70 -19.33 16.78
N ASN A 317 4.77 -20.05 15.67
CA ASN A 317 4.92 -19.46 14.36
C ASN A 317 3.57 -19.03 13.79
N PHE A 318 3.49 -17.75 13.40
CA PHE A 318 2.34 -17.19 12.70
C PHE A 318 2.76 -16.70 11.33
N ILE A 319 1.82 -16.72 10.40
CA ILE A 319 1.98 -16.16 9.07
C ILE A 319 0.75 -15.31 8.73
N LEU A 320 0.98 -14.21 8.04
CA LEU A 320 -0.04 -13.30 7.55
C LEU A 320 -0.09 -13.43 6.02
N ALA A 321 -1.25 -13.75 5.48
CA ALA A 321 -1.51 -13.58 4.05
C ALA A 321 -1.88 -12.10 3.82
N VAL A 322 -1.11 -11.41 2.99
CA VAL A 322 -1.20 -9.95 2.82
C VAL A 322 -1.90 -9.60 1.52
N TYR A 323 -2.86 -8.69 1.59
CA TYR A 323 -3.63 -8.20 0.46
C TYR A 323 -3.59 -6.67 0.40
N THR A 324 -3.49 -6.13 -0.81
CA THR A 324 -3.70 -4.71 -1.06
C THR A 324 -5.17 -4.35 -0.87
N LEU A 325 -5.44 -3.06 -0.71
CA LEU A 325 -6.81 -2.54 -0.67
C LEU A 325 -7.63 -2.95 -1.92
N ASN A 326 -7.01 -2.94 -3.10
CA ASN A 326 -7.66 -3.31 -4.37
C ASN A 326 -7.88 -4.83 -4.58
N GLY A 327 -7.60 -5.67 -3.57
CA GLY A 327 -7.86 -7.11 -3.61
C GLY A 327 -6.75 -7.97 -4.21
N SER A 328 -5.57 -7.40 -4.48
CA SER A 328 -4.43 -8.16 -4.99
C SER A 328 -3.69 -8.86 -3.85
N PHE A 329 -3.30 -10.11 -4.07
CA PHE A 329 -2.43 -10.83 -3.13
C PHE A 329 -0.99 -10.33 -3.26
N VAL A 330 -0.40 -9.90 -2.15
CA VAL A 330 0.98 -9.39 -2.09
C VAL A 330 1.95 -10.54 -1.82
N GLY A 331 1.60 -11.42 -0.88
CA GLY A 331 2.47 -12.50 -0.44
C GLY A 331 2.20 -12.89 1.01
N TYR A 332 3.14 -13.63 1.58
CA TYR A 332 3.12 -14.01 2.99
C TYR A 332 4.15 -13.23 3.79
N GLU A 333 3.76 -12.78 4.97
CA GLU A 333 4.65 -12.21 5.98
C GLU A 333 4.73 -13.12 7.20
N ASN A 334 5.96 -13.41 7.64
CA ASN A 334 6.20 -14.29 8.78
C ASN A 334 6.25 -13.49 10.09
N GLY A 335 5.67 -14.05 11.14
CA GLY A 335 5.70 -13.47 12.48
C GLY A 335 4.62 -12.41 12.72
N LEU A 336 4.81 -11.63 13.78
CA LEU A 336 3.84 -10.64 14.28
C LEU A 336 4.36 -9.20 14.17
N ASP A 337 5.57 -9.01 13.64
CA ASP A 337 6.26 -7.73 13.66
C ASP A 337 5.51 -6.65 12.88
N THR A 338 4.83 -7.01 11.79
CA THR A 338 4.00 -6.11 10.99
C THR A 338 2.80 -5.57 11.78
N LEU A 339 2.25 -6.36 12.70
CA LEU A 339 1.12 -5.96 13.55
C LEU A 339 1.55 -5.05 14.71
N GLN A 340 2.82 -5.13 15.10
CA GLN A 340 3.38 -4.32 16.18
C GLN A 340 3.77 -2.94 15.63
N MET A 341 2.89 -1.95 15.79
CA MET A 341 3.18 -0.57 15.38
C MET A 341 4.27 0.08 16.25
N CYS A 342 4.33 -0.31 17.52
CA CYS A 342 5.39 0.11 18.45
C CYS A 342 6.65 -0.71 18.20
N LYS A 343 7.55 -0.18 17.35
CA LYS A 343 8.82 -0.83 17.04
C LYS A 343 9.79 -0.74 18.23
N ASP A 344 10.44 -1.86 18.55
CA ASP A 344 11.53 -1.97 19.53
C ASP A 344 12.60 -2.91 18.94
N ARG A 345 13.58 -3.32 19.73
CA ARG A 345 14.60 -4.29 19.33
C ARG A 345 13.94 -5.60 18.90
N PRO A 346 14.35 -6.22 17.78
CA PRO A 346 13.76 -7.47 17.28
C PRO A 346 13.70 -8.58 18.34
N SER A 347 14.71 -8.69 19.21
CA SER A 347 14.75 -9.68 20.28
C SER A 347 13.63 -9.52 21.33
N LYS A 348 13.17 -8.28 21.58
CA LYS A 348 12.04 -8.01 22.47
C LYS A 348 10.71 -8.26 21.76
N MET A 349 10.57 -7.81 20.51
CA MET A 349 9.35 -8.01 19.73
C MET A 349 9.07 -9.49 19.48
N ALA A 350 10.12 -10.30 19.28
CA ALA A 350 10.01 -11.75 19.15
C ALA A 350 9.40 -12.43 20.39
N ALA A 351 9.46 -11.81 21.57
CA ALA A 351 8.83 -12.34 22.78
C ALA A 351 7.31 -12.43 22.64
N ALA A 352 6.69 -11.64 21.77
CA ALA A 352 5.26 -11.70 21.45
C ALA A 352 4.81 -13.07 20.91
N SER A 353 5.75 -13.89 20.41
CA SER A 353 5.49 -15.19 19.77
C SER A 353 5.99 -16.38 20.59
N LYS A 354 6.32 -16.21 21.88
CA LYS A 354 6.79 -17.31 22.74
C LYS A 354 5.67 -17.93 23.55
N PHE A 355 5.52 -19.24 23.49
CA PHE A 355 4.50 -19.97 24.24
C PHE A 355 4.70 -19.88 25.77
N ALA A 356 3.60 -19.85 26.53
CA ALA A 356 3.57 -19.65 27.97
C ALA A 356 4.23 -18.32 28.40
N THR A 357 4.00 -17.25 27.63
CA THR A 357 4.49 -15.91 27.94
C THR A 357 3.41 -14.84 27.73
N THR A 358 3.46 -13.81 28.58
CA THR A 358 2.68 -12.59 28.40
C THR A 358 3.60 -11.49 27.90
N TYR A 359 3.24 -10.90 26.77
CA TYR A 359 3.93 -9.77 26.17
C TYR A 359 2.99 -8.59 26.08
N ARG A 360 3.52 -7.39 26.35
CA ARG A 360 2.81 -6.13 26.17
C ARG A 360 3.76 -5.07 25.65
N SER A 361 3.36 -4.42 24.57
CA SER A 361 4.01 -3.25 23.99
C SER A 361 3.01 -2.13 23.90
N SER A 362 3.42 -0.91 24.26
CA SER A 362 2.59 0.27 24.14
C SER A 362 3.42 1.51 23.87
N CYS A 363 2.94 2.38 22.99
CA CYS A 363 3.58 3.61 22.61
C CYS A 363 2.53 4.60 22.10
N SER A 364 2.97 5.82 21.81
CA SER A 364 2.16 6.84 21.14
C SER A 364 2.72 7.09 19.74
N ILE A 365 1.86 7.12 18.73
CA ILE A 365 2.25 7.34 17.33
C ILE A 365 1.65 8.65 16.84
N ALA A 366 2.48 9.48 16.19
CA ALA A 366 2.04 10.74 15.64
C ALA A 366 1.02 10.51 14.51
N VAL A 367 -0.01 11.36 14.43
CA VAL A 367 -1.01 11.30 13.35
C VAL A 367 -0.37 11.42 11.96
N GLU A 368 0.70 12.19 11.83
CA GLU A 368 1.48 12.32 10.59
C GLU A 368 2.16 11.01 10.15
N ASP A 369 2.48 10.13 11.09
CA ASP A 369 3.03 8.82 10.77
C ASP A 369 1.91 7.87 10.32
N LEU A 370 0.74 7.91 10.99
CA LEU A 370 -0.45 7.14 10.56
C LEU A 370 -0.87 7.47 9.13
N LYS A 371 -0.78 8.75 8.72
CA LYS A 371 -1.05 9.18 7.33
C LYS A 371 -0.13 8.53 6.30
N LYS A 372 1.09 8.17 6.68
CA LYS A 372 2.11 7.61 5.79
C LYS A 372 2.21 6.09 5.86
N MET A 373 1.54 5.46 6.83
CA MET A 373 1.59 4.01 6.97
C MET A 373 0.95 3.32 5.76
N PRO A 374 1.56 2.22 5.27
CA PRO A 374 0.96 1.45 4.20
C PRO A 374 -0.31 0.76 4.70
N MET A 375 -1.35 0.78 3.89
CA MET A 375 -2.61 0.10 4.15
C MET A 375 -2.62 -1.26 3.46
N PHE A 376 -2.67 -2.31 4.27
CA PHE A 376 -2.87 -3.69 3.82
C PHE A 376 -3.94 -4.38 4.68
N LEU A 377 -4.50 -5.44 4.12
CA LEU A 377 -5.39 -6.34 4.83
C LEU A 377 -4.70 -7.70 5.02
N TYR A 378 -5.01 -8.35 6.13
CA TYR A 378 -4.31 -9.54 6.59
C TYR A 378 -5.29 -10.65 6.95
N ASP A 379 -5.01 -11.87 6.51
CA ASP A 379 -5.58 -13.09 7.09
C ASP A 379 -4.49 -13.81 7.88
N MET A 380 -4.74 -14.08 9.16
CA MET A 380 -3.74 -14.69 10.05
C MET A 380 -3.91 -16.20 10.14
N PHE A 381 -2.77 -16.91 10.20
CA PHE A 381 -2.71 -18.35 10.37
C PHE A 381 -1.63 -18.74 11.40
N LEU A 382 -1.93 -19.75 12.21
CA LEU A 382 -0.96 -20.49 13.01
C LEU A 382 -0.31 -21.56 12.14
N VAL A 383 1.02 -21.67 12.19
CA VAL A 383 1.77 -22.68 11.45
C VAL A 383 1.92 -23.93 12.31
N LEU A 384 1.35 -25.04 11.84
CA LEU A 384 1.43 -26.37 12.45
C LEU A 384 2.14 -27.31 11.48
N ASP A 385 3.45 -27.47 11.67
CA ASP A 385 4.34 -28.22 10.79
C ASP A 385 4.24 -27.74 9.32
N LYS A 386 3.58 -28.51 8.44
CA LYS A 386 3.34 -28.18 7.03
C LYS A 386 1.90 -27.72 6.74
N LYS A 387 1.14 -27.39 7.78
CA LYS A 387 -0.27 -26.96 7.69
C LYS A 387 -0.47 -25.58 8.29
N LEU A 388 -1.44 -24.86 7.75
CA LEU A 388 -1.88 -23.57 8.27
C LEU A 388 -3.23 -23.75 8.96
N TYR A 389 -3.32 -23.30 10.20
CA TYR A 389 -4.57 -23.27 10.95
C TYR A 389 -5.09 -21.82 11.02
N PRO A 390 -6.32 -21.55 10.56
CA PRO A 390 -6.87 -20.19 10.53
C PRO A 390 -7.02 -19.62 11.94
N VAL A 391 -6.50 -18.41 12.17
CA VAL A 391 -6.74 -17.66 13.41
C VAL A 391 -7.99 -16.79 13.22
N PRO A 392 -9.08 -17.03 13.96
CA PRO A 392 -10.24 -16.13 13.96
C PRO A 392 -9.90 -14.77 14.57
N VAL A 393 -10.62 -13.75 14.10
CA VAL A 393 -10.54 -12.36 14.57
C VAL A 393 -11.82 -12.03 15.32
N LEU A 394 -11.68 -11.50 16.53
CA LEU A 394 -12.75 -10.93 17.32
C LEU A 394 -12.58 -9.40 17.32
N MET A 395 -13.33 -8.74 16.43
CA MET A 395 -13.28 -7.29 16.30
C MET A 395 -14.26 -6.64 17.29
N GLU A 396 -13.75 -5.86 18.23
CA GLU A 396 -14.55 -5.22 19.29
C GLU A 396 -15.55 -4.21 18.74
N ASN A 397 -15.27 -3.60 17.59
CA ASN A 397 -16.14 -2.61 16.93
C ASN A 397 -17.37 -3.22 16.23
N TYR A 398 -17.51 -4.55 16.23
CA TYR A 398 -18.64 -5.21 15.57
C TYR A 398 -19.94 -4.93 16.32
N VAL A 399 -20.95 -4.46 15.57
CA VAL A 399 -22.28 -4.15 16.09
C VAL A 399 -23.30 -5.13 15.51
N ASP A 400 -24.06 -5.80 16.39
CA ASP A 400 -25.21 -6.63 16.02
C ASP A 400 -26.46 -6.12 16.75
N GLY A 401 -27.56 -5.90 16.04
CA GLY A 401 -28.81 -5.40 16.64
C GLY A 401 -28.73 -4.05 17.36
N GLY A 402 -27.62 -3.31 17.23
CA GLY A 402 -27.34 -2.07 17.95
C GLY A 402 -26.37 -2.22 19.13
N ASP A 403 -25.98 -3.46 19.48
CA ASP A 403 -25.10 -3.77 20.59
C ASP A 403 -23.68 -4.15 20.11
N ASN A 404 -22.66 -3.73 20.86
CA ASN A 404 -21.27 -4.17 20.65
C ASN A 404 -21.05 -5.57 21.26
N VAL A 405 -21.61 -6.59 20.62
CA VAL A 405 -21.63 -7.97 21.13
C VAL A 405 -20.23 -8.55 21.42
N ASN A 406 -19.21 -8.05 20.73
CA ASN A 406 -17.82 -8.50 20.88
C ASN A 406 -17.04 -7.85 22.06
N GLU A 407 -17.60 -6.81 22.69
CA GLU A 407 -17.05 -6.23 23.93
C GLU A 407 -17.50 -7.01 25.19
N GLY A 408 -18.62 -7.74 25.10
CA GLY A 408 -19.18 -8.53 26.18
C GLY A 408 -18.34 -9.76 26.55
N SER A 409 -18.58 -10.31 27.75
CA SER A 409 -17.94 -11.56 28.20
C SER A 409 -18.65 -12.82 27.72
N ASP A 410 -19.88 -12.70 27.23
CA ASP A 410 -20.67 -13.82 26.73
C ASP A 410 -20.18 -14.26 25.35
N ARG A 411 -19.54 -15.42 25.31
CA ARG A 411 -18.92 -15.98 24.10
C ARG A 411 -19.96 -16.44 23.08
N ASP A 412 -21.18 -16.76 23.50
CA ASP A 412 -22.22 -17.25 22.60
C ASP A 412 -22.75 -16.13 21.69
N LEU A 413 -22.60 -14.87 22.13
CA LEU A 413 -22.95 -13.68 21.37
C LEU A 413 -21.82 -13.17 20.46
N TRP A 414 -20.59 -13.67 20.64
CA TRP A 414 -19.44 -13.21 19.87
C TRP A 414 -19.59 -13.55 18.38
N LYS A 415 -19.20 -12.58 17.55
CA LYS A 415 -19.13 -12.71 16.09
C LYS A 415 -17.67 -12.72 15.65
N LEU A 416 -17.22 -13.88 15.18
CA LEU A 416 -15.87 -14.09 14.69
C LEU A 416 -15.77 -13.80 13.19
N THR A 417 -14.69 -13.14 12.82
CA THR A 417 -14.33 -12.79 11.44
C THR A 417 -12.90 -13.25 11.13
N ARG A 418 -12.37 -12.92 9.94
CA ARG A 418 -11.06 -13.45 9.47
C ARG A 418 -10.05 -12.37 9.11
N ARG A 419 -10.46 -11.43 8.28
CA ARG A 419 -9.59 -10.41 7.68
C ARG A 419 -9.57 -9.14 8.52
N PHE A 420 -8.42 -8.51 8.65
CA PHE A 420 -8.27 -7.28 9.42
C PHE A 420 -7.19 -6.38 8.81
N TYR A 421 -7.02 -5.18 9.34
CA TYR A 421 -5.99 -4.23 8.95
C TYR A 421 -5.44 -3.53 10.19
N VAL A 422 -4.35 -2.79 10.03
CA VAL A 422 -3.72 -2.04 11.14
C VAL A 422 -4.07 -0.56 11.07
N VAL A 423 -4.05 0.01 9.87
CA VAL A 423 -4.45 1.41 9.60
C VAL A 423 -5.26 1.46 8.32
N ASP A 424 -6.30 2.29 8.34
CA ASP A 424 -7.04 2.80 7.20
C ASP A 424 -6.84 4.32 7.15
N ASN A 425 -6.08 4.75 6.15
CA ASN A 425 -5.79 6.14 5.82
C ASN A 425 -6.18 6.46 4.37
N LEU A 426 -7.05 5.64 3.75
CA LEU A 426 -7.42 5.77 2.34
C LEU A 426 -8.94 5.86 2.13
N ILE A 427 -9.74 5.29 3.03
CA ILE A 427 -11.20 5.25 2.84
C ILE A 427 -11.86 6.57 3.26
N GLY A 428 -11.26 7.28 4.22
CA GLY A 428 -11.69 8.59 4.69
C GLY A 428 -11.41 9.74 3.73
N ILE A 429 -11.13 9.46 2.45
CA ILE A 429 -10.89 10.46 1.40
C ILE A 429 -12.21 10.81 0.71
N SER A 430 -12.49 12.11 0.61
CA SER A 430 -13.75 12.58 0.01
C SER A 430 -13.73 12.46 -1.51
N PRO A 431 -14.90 12.21 -2.14
CA PRO A 431 -15.02 12.16 -3.61
C PRO A 431 -15.01 13.56 -4.25
N ASP A 432 -14.88 14.63 -3.46
CA ASP A 432 -14.77 15.99 -3.99
C ASP A 432 -13.46 16.20 -4.76
N GLY A 433 -13.40 17.27 -5.56
CA GLY A 433 -12.26 17.54 -6.45
C GLY A 433 -10.91 17.75 -5.75
N ASN A 434 -10.90 17.94 -4.42
CA ASN A 434 -9.66 18.10 -3.65
C ASN A 434 -9.16 16.78 -3.06
N GLN A 435 -9.96 15.69 -3.11
CA GLN A 435 -9.63 14.35 -2.59
C GLN A 435 -8.92 14.41 -1.24
N LYS A 436 -9.46 15.21 -0.32
CA LYS A 436 -8.84 15.46 0.97
C LYS A 436 -9.10 14.28 1.90
N LEU A 437 -8.06 13.79 2.57
CA LEU A 437 -8.19 12.83 3.68
C LEU A 437 -8.83 13.53 4.89
N GLN A 438 -9.98 13.04 5.32
CA GLN A 438 -10.76 13.59 6.44
C GLN A 438 -10.83 12.63 7.63
N TYR A 439 -10.74 11.33 7.41
CA TYR A 439 -10.82 10.34 8.48
C TYR A 439 -9.70 9.31 8.40
N ILE A 440 -9.22 8.88 9.57
CA ILE A 440 -8.32 7.73 9.71
C ILE A 440 -8.96 6.75 10.71
N ARG A 441 -8.91 5.46 10.41
CA ARG A 441 -9.17 4.40 11.40
C ARG A 441 -7.89 3.63 11.68
N TYR A 442 -7.56 3.36 12.93
CA TYR A 442 -6.34 2.63 13.29
C TYR A 442 -6.61 1.64 14.42
N SER A 443 -5.85 0.55 14.45
CA SER A 443 -5.92 -0.46 15.51
C SER A 443 -5.29 0.09 16.79
N SER A 444 -6.12 0.60 17.70
CA SER A 444 -5.69 1.11 18.99
C SER A 444 -5.25 0.00 19.96
N LYS A 445 -5.79 -1.21 19.77
CA LYS A 445 -5.44 -2.40 20.54
C LYS A 445 -5.46 -3.64 19.64
N ILE A 446 -4.39 -4.42 19.67
CA ILE A 446 -4.33 -5.77 19.12
C ILE A 446 -3.91 -6.72 20.25
N GLU A 447 -4.64 -7.82 20.42
CA GLU A 447 -4.38 -8.80 21.46
C GLU A 447 -4.50 -10.23 20.92
N LEU A 448 -3.38 -10.94 20.90
CA LEU A 448 -3.35 -12.35 20.50
C LEU A 448 -3.49 -13.24 21.74
N ASN A 449 -4.49 -14.10 21.75
CA ASN A 449 -4.81 -14.97 22.88
C ASN A 449 -4.73 -16.44 22.49
N ILE A 450 -4.03 -17.24 23.30
CA ILE A 450 -4.05 -18.70 23.26
C ILE A 450 -4.54 -19.20 24.62
N ARG A 451 -5.48 -20.15 24.58
CA ARG A 451 -5.96 -20.83 25.79
C ARG A 451 -5.36 -22.23 25.86
N LEU A 452 -4.81 -22.56 27.03
CA LEU A 452 -4.38 -23.92 27.33
C LEU A 452 -5.59 -24.84 27.45
N ARG A 453 -5.53 -25.99 26.78
CA ARG A 453 -6.48 -27.10 26.92
C ARG A 453 -6.04 -28.06 28.02
N SER A 454 -4.73 -28.28 28.15
CA SER A 454 -4.17 -29.13 29.19
C SER A 454 -2.80 -28.62 29.65
N SER A 455 -2.33 -29.10 30.79
CA SER A 455 -1.00 -28.78 31.33
C SER A 455 0.16 -29.29 30.46
N ASN A 456 -0.13 -30.11 29.45
CA ASN A 456 0.87 -30.76 28.60
C ASN A 456 1.13 -29.96 27.31
N GLY A 457 0.83 -28.66 27.29
CA GLY A 457 1.10 -27.78 26.15
C GLY A 457 0.09 -27.89 25.00
N GLU A 458 -1.04 -28.57 25.20
CA GLU A 458 -2.12 -28.57 24.21
C GLU A 458 -2.90 -27.27 24.28
N ILE A 459 -3.26 -26.72 23.12
CA ILE A 459 -3.96 -25.44 23.02
C ILE A 459 -5.33 -25.60 22.35
N TYR A 460 -6.22 -24.68 22.69
CA TYR A 460 -7.35 -24.33 21.83
C TYR A 460 -6.89 -23.41 20.69
N PRO A 461 -7.70 -23.27 19.62
CA PRO A 461 -7.49 -22.29 18.57
C PRO A 461 -7.07 -20.92 19.11
N PRO A 462 -5.96 -20.34 18.62
CA PRO A 462 -5.61 -18.96 18.93
C PRO A 462 -6.70 -18.02 18.40
N MET A 463 -6.82 -16.85 19.02
CA MET A 463 -7.76 -15.81 18.58
C MET A 463 -7.06 -14.45 18.62
N LEU A 464 -7.25 -13.66 17.57
CA LEU A 464 -6.82 -12.28 17.52
C LEU A 464 -7.99 -11.37 17.92
N ARG A 465 -7.86 -10.59 18.98
CA ARG A 465 -8.83 -9.56 19.36
C ARG A 465 -8.31 -8.20 18.91
N ILE A 466 -9.14 -7.39 18.26
CA ILE A 466 -8.74 -6.09 17.71
C ILE A 466 -9.76 -5.00 18.02
N LYS A 467 -9.28 -3.81 18.41
CA LYS A 467 -10.10 -2.62 18.64
C LYS A 467 -9.58 -1.46 17.80
N TYR A 468 -10.44 -0.93 16.96
CA TYR A 468 -10.18 0.25 16.16
C TYR A 468 -10.66 1.53 16.84
N LYS A 469 -9.92 2.61 16.61
CA LYS A 469 -10.33 3.98 16.90
C LYS A 469 -10.31 4.80 15.61
N THR A 470 -11.17 5.81 15.59
CA THR A 470 -11.33 6.75 14.49
C THR A 470 -10.70 8.08 14.88
N LEU A 471 -10.18 8.80 13.88
CA LEU A 471 -9.74 10.18 13.98
C LEU A 471 -10.47 11.02 12.92
N ASP A 472 -11.05 12.15 13.32
CA ASP A 472 -11.56 13.20 12.45
C ASP A 472 -10.48 14.26 12.23
N LEU A 473 -9.89 14.28 11.04
CA LEU A 473 -8.81 15.21 10.70
C LEU A 473 -9.29 16.63 10.41
N ASN A 474 -10.60 16.87 10.39
CA ASN A 474 -11.14 18.23 10.38
C ASN A 474 -11.17 18.83 11.80
N ASP A 475 -11.01 18.02 12.84
CA ASP A 475 -10.81 18.49 14.21
C ASP A 475 -9.32 18.77 14.45
N GLU A 476 -8.99 19.99 14.90
CA GLU A 476 -7.60 20.41 15.15
C GLU A 476 -6.93 19.61 16.27
N ASP A 477 -7.69 19.21 17.29
CA ASP A 477 -7.18 18.47 18.44
C ASP A 477 -6.95 16.99 18.08
N GLU A 478 -7.75 16.44 17.17
CA GLU A 478 -7.55 15.08 16.69
C GLU A 478 -6.48 14.97 15.60
N SER A 479 -6.39 15.98 14.72
CA SER A 479 -5.42 16.03 13.62
C SER A 479 -3.99 16.29 14.06
N LYS A 480 -3.78 16.78 15.28
CA LYS A 480 -2.47 17.02 15.90
C LYS A 480 -2.25 16.06 17.08
N GLY A 481 -0.99 15.75 17.35
CA GLY A 481 -0.58 14.95 18.51
C GLY A 481 -0.45 13.45 18.28
N ASP A 482 -0.23 12.73 19.38
CA ASP A 482 0.12 11.32 19.35
C ASP A 482 -1.04 10.46 19.86
N LYS A 483 -1.22 9.28 19.26
CA LYS A 483 -2.29 8.35 19.59
C LYS A 483 -1.73 7.08 20.21
N GLY A 484 -2.26 6.72 21.39
CA GLY A 484 -1.84 5.54 22.13
C GLY A 484 -2.25 4.25 21.44
N ILE A 485 -1.30 3.35 21.26
CA ILE A 485 -1.51 2.02 20.66
C ILE A 485 -0.94 0.97 21.60
N VAL A 486 -1.63 -0.18 21.67
CA VAL A 486 -1.23 -1.32 22.50
C VAL A 486 -1.22 -2.59 21.65
N PHE A 487 -0.15 -3.36 21.76
CA PHE A 487 -0.08 -4.73 21.27
C PHE A 487 0.18 -5.67 22.46
N CYS A 488 -0.65 -6.70 22.60
CA CYS A 488 -0.53 -7.71 23.64
C CYS A 488 -0.49 -9.11 23.03
N SER A 489 0.24 -10.03 23.67
CA SER A 489 0.03 -11.45 23.47
C SER A 489 0.00 -12.20 24.80
N HIS A 490 -0.92 -13.14 24.88
CA HIS A 490 -1.09 -14.08 25.98
C HIS A 490 -1.04 -15.48 25.38
N LEU A 491 0.17 -16.06 25.33
CA LEU A 491 0.44 -17.32 24.65
C LEU A 491 0.61 -18.49 25.61
#